data_AF-A0A7C0U9J7-F1
#
_entry.id   AF-A0A7C0U9J7-F1
#
_cell.length_a   1.000
_cell.length_b   1.000
_cell.length_c   1.000
_cell.angle_alpha   90.00
_cell.angle_beta   90.00
_cell.angle_gamma   90.00
#
_symmetry.space_group_name_H-M   'P 1'
#
loop_
_entity.id
_entity.type
_entity.pdbx_description
1 polymer ?
#
loop_
_entity_poly.entity_id
_entity_poly.type
_entity_poly.pdbx_seq_one_letter_code
_entity_poly.pdbx_strand_id
1 'polypeptide(L)' 'MVNFKKFKTFIFDLDGTLWNMEKIFPGVIETIEKLRKEGKQVL' A
#
# COMPACT_ATOMS: atom_id res chain seq x y z
N MET A 1 14.96 11.54 -4.34
CA MET A 1 14.01 10.40 -4.47
C MET A 1 14.07 9.57 -3.20
N VAL A 2 12.94 9.22 -2.58
CA VAL A 2 12.94 8.45 -1.32
C VAL A 2 13.28 6.99 -1.60
N ASN A 3 14.23 6.44 -0.85
CA ASN A 3 14.52 5.00 -0.89
C ASN A 3 13.54 4.25 0.01
N PHE A 4 12.61 3.50 -0.57
CA PHE A 4 11.60 2.76 0.17
C PHE A 4 12.07 1.43 0.75
N LYS A 5 13.24 0.92 0.33
CA LYS A 5 13.75 -0.39 0.79
C LYS A 5 14.02 -0.44 2.29
N LYS A 6 14.34 0.70 2.91
CA LYS A 6 14.62 0.82 4.34
C LYS A 6 13.39 0.68 5.23
N PHE A 7 12.18 0.89 4.69
CA PHE A 7 10.95 0.74 5.47
C PHE A 7 10.54 -0.72 5.52
N LYS A 8 10.15 -1.17 6.70
CA LYS A 8 9.68 -2.54 6.94
C LYS A 8 8.16 -2.62 6.98
N THR A 9 7.52 -1.56 7.46
CA THR A 9 6.08 -1.47 7.63
C THR A 9 5.53 -0.27 6.85
N PHE A 10 4.45 -0.49 6.13
CA PHE A 10 3.67 0.54 5.44
C PHE A 10 2.29 0.57 6.07
N ILE A 11 1.91 1.74 6.57
CA ILE A 11 0.58 1.98 7.13
C ILE A 11 -0.16 2.82 6.10
N PHE A 12 -1.33 2.35 5.67
CA PHE A 12 -2.17 3.07 4.73
C PHE A 12 -3.35 3.70 5.45
N ASP A 13 -3.60 4.96 5.13
CA ASP A 13 -4.92 5.53 5.37
C ASP A 13 -5.94 4.84 4.43
N LEU A 14 -7.23 4.86 4.79
CA LEU A 14 -8.26 4.14 4.04
C LEU A 14 -8.91 5.06 2.99
N ASP A 15 -9.63 6.07 3.47
CA ASP A 15 -10.42 6.97 2.64
C ASP A 15 -9.54 7.96 1.89
N GLY A 16 -9.77 8.12 0.59
CA GLY A 16 -8.95 8.99 -0.26
C GLY A 16 -7.57 8.42 -0.60
N THR A 17 -7.17 7.28 -0.02
CA THR A 17 -5.90 6.61 -0.28
C THR A 17 -6.07 5.25 -0.95
N LEU A 18 -6.84 4.34 -0.35
CA LEU A 18 -7.12 3.01 -0.91
C LEU A 18 -8.49 2.96 -1.61
N TRP A 19 -9.41 3.81 -1.18
CA TRP A 19 -10.82 3.73 -1.52
C TRP A 19 -11.46 5.12 -1.52
N ASN A 20 -12.58 5.27 -2.27
CA ASN A 20 -13.26 6.55 -2.45
C ASN A 20 -14.75 6.54 -2.06
N MET A 21 -15.15 5.76 -1.06
CA MET A 21 -16.54 5.56 -0.64
C MET A 21 -17.40 4.67 -1.55
N GLU A 22 -16.93 4.35 -2.76
CA GLU A 22 -17.65 3.47 -3.69
C GLU A 22 -16.79 2.29 -4.16
N LYS A 23 -15.50 2.52 -4.43
CA LYS A 23 -14.59 1.53 -4.98
C LYS A 23 -13.17 1.70 -4.49
N ILE A 24 -12.42 0.59 -4.57
CA ILE A 24 -10.97 0.56 -4.40
C ILE A 24 -10.31 1.23 -5.61
N PHE A 25 -9.26 2.02 -5.39
CA PHE A 25 -8.53 2.65 -6.48
C PHE A 25 -7.74 1.62 -7.31
N PRO A 26 -7.61 1.84 -8.64
CA PRO A 26 -6.80 0.97 -9.48
C PRO A 26 -5.35 0.87 -8.97
N GLY A 27 -4.79 -0.35 -8.95
CA GLY A 27 -3.40 -0.56 -8.51
C GLY A 27 -3.21 -0.78 -7.01
N VAL A 28 -4.23 -0.57 -6.18
CA VAL A 28 -4.13 -0.74 -4.72
C VAL A 28 -3.81 -2.18 -4.36
N ILE A 29 -4.56 -3.13 -4.93
CA ILE A 29 -4.39 -4.55 -4.63
C ILE A 29 -3.01 -5.01 -5.10
N GLU A 30 -2.62 -4.66 -6.33
CA GLU A 30 -1.31 -4.99 -6.88
C GLU A 30 -0.17 -4.39 -6.06
N THR A 31 -0.35 -3.18 -5.52
CA THR A 31 0.65 -2.52 -4.67
C THR A 31 0.80 -3.23 -3.33
N ILE A 32 -0.32 -3.57 -2.67
CA ILE A 32 -0.30 -4.29 -1.39
C ILE A 32 0.35 -5.67 -1.56
N GLU A 33 -0.02 -6.40 -2.61
CA GLU A 33 0.55 -7.72 -2.89
C GLU A 33 2.04 -7.65 -3.23
N LYS A 34 2.47 -6.62 -3.95
CA LYS A 34 3.90 -6.38 -4.19
C LYS A 34 4.66 -6.14 -2.89
N LEU A 35 4.15 -5.28 -2.00
CA LEU A 35 4.79 -4.99 -0.71
C LEU A 35 4.88 -6.25 0.16
N ARG A 36 3.80 -7.05 0.22
CA ARG A 36 3.80 -8.34 0.93
C ARG A 36 4.83 -9.31 0.37
N LYS A 37 4.91 -9.44 -0.97
CA LYS A 37 5.90 -10.28 -1.65
C LYS A 37 7.34 -9.83 -1.38
N GLU A 38 7.56 -8.53 -1.21
CA GLU A 38 8.85 -7.96 -0.79
C GLU A 38 9.14 -8.11 0.71
N GLY A 39 8.31 -8.85 1.46
CA GLY A 39 8.46 -9.10 2.89
C GLY A 39 8.15 -7.89 3.75
N LYS A 40 7.38 -6.92 3.23
CA LYS A 40 6.94 -5.75 3.98
C LYS A 40 5.67 -6.08 4.76
N GLN A 41 5.57 -5.55 5.97
CA GLN A 41 4.33 -5.52 6.73
C GLN A 41 3.44 -4.41 6.17
N VAL A 42 2.16 -4.70 5.98
CA VAL A 42 1.14 -3.74 5.52
C VAL A 42 0.04 -3.67 6.57
N LEU A 43 -0.24 -2.47 7.07
CA LEU A 43 -1.26 -2.16 8.08
C LEU A 43 -2.26 -1.13 7.56
#